data_AF-A0A7G9QDT6-F1
#
_entry.id   AF-A0A7G9QDT6-F1
#
_cell.length_a   1.000
_cell.length_b   1.000
_cell.length_c   1.000
_cell.angle_alpha   90.00
_cell.angle_beta   90.00
_cell.angle_gamma   90.00
#
_symmetry.space_group_name_H-M   'P 1'
#
loop_
_entity.id
_entity.type
_entity.pdbx_description
1 polymer ?
#
loop_
_entity_poly.entity_id
_entity_poly.type
_entity_poly.pdbx_seq_one_letter_code
_entity_poly.pdbx_strand_id
1 'polypeptide(L)'
;MKNLIILLLLTSAIATARAQKVLTYQLMEPGFNNKVINGTISEVYTTKRYGKTFWWVCIGKDTIIHVWPRHLDTATMKPGITRTFISIKRLDNNWWKKEKSEDYIKPKE
;
A
#
# COMPACT_ATOMS: atom_id res chain seq x y z
N MET A 1 23.47 42.00 18.86
CA MET A 1 23.63 41.35 17.53
C MET A 1 24.04 39.87 17.57
N LYS A 2 24.24 39.22 18.73
CA LYS A 2 24.56 37.78 18.79
C LYS A 2 23.32 36.86 18.71
N ASN A 3 22.18 37.33 19.20
CA ASN A 3 20.99 36.49 19.35
C ASN A 3 20.12 36.41 18.07
N LEU A 4 20.40 37.24 17.06
CA LEU A 4 19.67 37.20 15.78
C LEU A 4 20.14 36.04 14.87
N ILE A 5 21.43 35.67 14.98
CA ILE A 5 22.04 34.62 14.14
C ILE A 5 21.51 33.23 14.52
N ILE A 6 21.19 33.02 15.80
CA ILE A 6 20.66 31.75 16.32
C ILE A 6 19.22 31.51 15.84
N LEU A 7 18.43 32.58 15.67
CA LEU A 7 17.05 32.47 15.17
C LEU A 7 17.00 32.15 13.66
N LEU A 8 17.99 32.61 12.89
CA LEU A 8 18.06 32.40 11.45
C LEU A 8 18.45 30.95 11.05
N LEU A 9 19.16 30.24 11.94
CA LEU A 9 19.59 28.87 11.69
C LEU A 9 18.48 27.83 11.89
N LEU A 10 17.41 28.17 12.64
CA LEU A 10 16.32 27.24 12.94
C LEU A 10 15.29 27.05 11.82
N THR A 11 15.28 27.88 10.78
CA THR A 11 14.23 27.85 9.73
C THR A 11 14.57 26.98 8.52
N SER A 12 15.76 26.38 8.47
CA SER A 12 16.23 25.65 7.27
C SER A 12 16.00 24.14 7.27
N ALA A 13 15.43 23.57 8.33
CA ALA A 13 15.11 22.14 8.39
C ALA A 13 13.63 21.87 8.08
N ILE A 14 13.04 22.53 7.07
CA ILE A 14 11.83 22.02 6.44
C ILE A 14 12.29 20.88 5.53
N ALA A 15 12.50 19.71 6.13
CA ALA A 15 12.59 18.47 5.38
C ALA A 15 11.29 18.35 4.59
N THR A 16 11.35 18.68 3.30
CA THR A 16 10.25 18.42 2.38
C THR A 16 10.12 16.90 2.32
N ALA A 17 9.21 16.36 3.12
CA ALA A 17 8.77 14.99 2.97
C ALA A 17 8.10 14.91 1.59
N ARG A 18 8.90 14.70 0.54
CA ARG A 18 8.39 14.37 -0.79
C ARG A 18 7.54 13.14 -0.58
N ALA A 19 6.23 13.28 -0.77
CA ALA A 19 5.31 12.16 -0.72
C ALA A 19 5.82 11.07 -1.67
N GLN A 20 6.39 10.01 -1.11
CA GLN A 20 6.92 8.90 -1.90
C GLN A 20 5.73 8.28 -2.64
N LYS A 21 5.81 8.24 -3.97
CA LYS A 21 4.70 7.75 -4.80
C LYS A 21 4.54 6.26 -4.56
N VAL A 22 3.44 5.88 -3.90
CA VAL A 22 3.08 4.48 -3.70
C VAL A 22 2.80 3.82 -5.06
N LEU A 23 3.46 2.68 -5.30
CA LEU A 23 3.27 1.80 -6.43
C LEU A 23 2.31 0.68 -6.04
N THR A 24 1.26 0.51 -6.83
CA THR A 24 0.24 -0.52 -6.60
C THR A 24 0.31 -1.57 -7.68
N TYR A 25 0.19 -2.82 -7.25
CA TYR A 25 0.21 -4.00 -8.10
C TYR A 25 -0.96 -4.92 -7.76
N GLN A 26 -1.26 -5.84 -8.67
CA GLN A 26 -2.17 -6.95 -8.46
C GLN A 26 -1.41 -8.26 -8.69
N LEU A 27 -1.58 -9.20 -7.77
CA LEU A 27 -1.18 -10.59 -7.98
C LEU A 27 -2.13 -11.23 -8.99
N MET A 28 -1.57 -11.75 -10.08
CA MET A 28 -2.30 -12.41 -11.15
C MET A 28 -2.18 -13.93 -11.02
N GLU A 29 -2.85 -14.66 -11.89
CA GLU A 29 -2.67 -16.11 -11.97
C GLU A 29 -1.21 -16.48 -12.26
N PRO A 30 -0.74 -17.63 -11.73
CA PRO A 30 0.55 -18.18 -12.09
C PRO A 30 0.71 -18.27 -13.61
N GLY A 31 1.85 -17.78 -14.13
CA GLY A 31 2.16 -17.81 -15.56
C GLY A 31 1.58 -16.65 -16.37
N PHE A 32 0.81 -15.73 -15.76
CA PHE A 32 0.29 -14.55 -16.47
C PHE A 32 1.42 -13.67 -17.04
N ASN A 33 2.52 -13.53 -16.31
CA ASN A 33 3.78 -12.95 -16.78
C ASN A 33 4.94 -13.35 -15.87
N ASN A 34 6.16 -12.95 -16.28
CA ASN A 34 7.41 -13.21 -15.55
C ASN A 34 7.82 -12.06 -14.61
N LYS A 35 6.93 -11.10 -14.31
CA LYS A 35 7.24 -10.01 -13.39
C LYS A 35 7.20 -10.51 -11.96
N VAL A 36 8.12 -10.01 -11.15
CA VAL A 36 8.31 -10.45 -9.77
C VAL A 36 8.52 -9.22 -8.86
N ILE A 37 7.93 -9.25 -7.66
CA ILE A 37 8.32 -8.40 -6.54
C ILE A 37 8.76 -9.31 -5.40
N ASN A 38 9.94 -9.03 -4.83
CA ASN A 38 10.43 -9.69 -3.63
C ASN A 38 10.65 -8.62 -2.56
N GLY A 39 10.22 -8.92 -1.33
CA GLY A 39 10.56 -8.10 -0.17
C GLY A 39 9.89 -8.58 1.10
N THR A 40 10.23 -7.90 2.19
CA THR A 40 9.63 -8.13 3.51
C THR A 40 8.28 -7.43 3.60
N ILE A 41 7.27 -8.20 4.00
CA ILE A 41 5.93 -7.70 4.23
C ILE A 41 5.95 -6.76 5.43
N SER A 42 5.56 -5.51 5.24
CA SER A 42 5.48 -4.51 6.31
C SER A 42 4.10 -4.46 6.96
N GLU A 43 3.05 -4.66 6.18
CA GLU A 43 1.66 -4.60 6.64
C GLU A 43 0.79 -5.50 5.76
N VAL A 44 -0.28 -6.06 6.34
CA VAL A 44 -1.37 -6.68 5.60
C VAL A 44 -2.68 -6.11 6.14
N TYR A 45 -3.53 -5.62 5.25
CA TYR A 45 -4.83 -5.07 5.63
C TYR A 45 -5.88 -5.32 4.57
N THR A 46 -7.13 -5.03 4.92
CA THR A 46 -8.26 -5.12 4.00
C THR A 46 -8.95 -3.78 3.81
N THR A 47 -9.54 -3.59 2.63
CA THR A 47 -10.52 -2.52 2.38
C THR A 47 -11.85 -3.13 1.93
N LYS A 48 -12.95 -2.40 2.17
CA LYS A 48 -14.28 -2.76 1.66
C LYS A 48 -14.71 -1.75 0.62
N ARG A 49 -15.18 -2.24 -0.54
CA ARG A 49 -15.72 -1.44 -1.64
C ARG A 49 -16.85 -2.20 -2.32
N TYR A 50 -18.00 -1.56 -2.48
CA TYR A 50 -19.18 -2.17 -3.13
C TYR A 50 -19.54 -3.55 -2.55
N GLY A 51 -19.49 -3.69 -1.22
CA GLY A 51 -19.74 -4.95 -0.52
C GLY A 51 -18.65 -6.02 -0.68
N LYS A 52 -17.57 -5.76 -1.43
CA LYS A 52 -16.44 -6.68 -1.62
C LYS A 52 -15.26 -6.32 -0.72
N THR A 53 -14.59 -7.35 -0.22
CA THR A 53 -13.36 -7.23 0.59
C THR A 53 -12.14 -7.41 -0.31
N PHE A 54 -11.20 -6.47 -0.24
CA PHE A 54 -9.94 -6.48 -0.98
C PHE A 54 -8.79 -6.65 0.00
N TRP A 55 -7.85 -7.54 -0.30
CA TRP A 55 -6.67 -7.80 0.53
C TRP A 55 -5.45 -7.13 -0.04
N TRP A 56 -4.73 -6.40 0.81
CA TRP A 56 -3.58 -5.59 0.44
C TRP A 56 -2.37 -6.01 1.28
N VAL A 57 -1.27 -6.33 0.59
CA VAL A 57 0.02 -6.67 1.19
C VAL A 57 1.00 -5.55 0.87
N CYS A 58 1.49 -4.88 1.90
CA CYS A 58 2.52 -3.85 1.78
C CYS A 58 3.91 -4.47 1.82
N ILE A 59 4.76 -4.05 0.88
CA ILE A 59 6.18 -4.38 0.84
C ILE A 59 6.95 -3.08 1.05
N GLY A 60 7.68 -2.97 2.17
CA GLY A 60 8.36 -1.73 2.54
C GLY A 60 7.39 -0.56 2.75
N LYS A 61 7.74 0.63 2.23
CA LYS A 61 6.96 1.88 2.43
C LYS A 61 6.19 2.35 1.20
N ASP A 62 6.51 1.84 0.02
CA ASP A 62 6.06 2.41 -1.24
C ASP A 62 5.46 1.38 -2.20
N THR A 63 5.36 0.10 -1.82
CA THR A 63 4.82 -0.94 -2.69
C THR A 63 3.64 -1.63 -2.02
N ILE A 64 2.51 -1.72 -2.73
CA ILE A 64 1.30 -2.39 -2.28
C ILE A 64 0.86 -3.40 -3.34
N ILE A 65 0.52 -4.61 -2.92
CA ILE A 65 0.06 -5.70 -3.78
C ILE A 65 -1.35 -6.10 -3.36
N HIS A 66 -2.31 -5.97 -4.28
CA HIS A 66 -3.62 -6.60 -4.14
C HIS A 66 -3.48 -8.11 -4.33
N VAL A 67 -4.01 -8.89 -3.39
CA VAL A 67 -4.02 -10.35 -3.44
C VAL A 67 -5.46 -10.83 -3.48
N TRP A 68 -5.80 -11.66 -4.46
CA TRP A 68 -7.13 -12.27 -4.50
C TRP A 68 -7.29 -13.26 -3.34
N PRO A 69 -8.49 -13.41 -2.75
CA PRO A 69 -8.71 -14.34 -1.65
C PRO A 69 -8.24 -15.76 -1.94
N ARG A 70 -8.41 -16.25 -3.18
CA ARG A 70 -7.95 -17.59 -3.61
C ARG A 70 -6.43 -17.78 -3.62
N HIS A 71 -5.66 -16.69 -3.64
CA HIS A 71 -4.19 -16.71 -3.63
C HIS A 71 -3.62 -16.27 -2.28
N LEU A 72 -4.49 -15.92 -1.32
CA LEU A 72 -4.07 -15.48 -0.01
C LEU A 72 -3.56 -16.67 0.79
N ASP A 73 -2.27 -16.64 1.12
CA ASP A 73 -1.63 -17.62 1.98
C ASP A 73 -1.42 -16.99 3.36
N THR A 74 -2.37 -17.20 4.27
CA THR A 74 -2.37 -16.57 5.60
C THR A 74 -1.23 -17.05 6.49
N ALA A 75 -0.59 -18.18 6.19
CA ALA A 75 0.53 -18.69 6.98
C ALA A 75 1.79 -17.83 6.78
N THR A 76 1.96 -17.28 5.58
CA THR A 76 3.19 -16.58 5.16
C THR A 76 2.97 -15.13 4.74
N MET A 77 1.75 -14.73 4.36
CA MET A 77 1.41 -13.34 4.05
C MET A 77 1.08 -12.58 5.34
N LYS A 78 2.11 -12.31 6.13
CA LYS A 78 2.03 -11.59 7.41
C LYS A 78 3.26 -10.68 7.61
N PRO A 79 3.15 -9.60 8.40
CA PRO A 79 4.27 -8.70 8.66
C PRO A 79 5.53 -9.43 9.13
N GLY A 80 6.70 -8.99 8.65
CA GLY A 80 8.01 -9.55 8.97
C GLY A 80 8.46 -10.74 8.10
N ILE A 81 7.57 -11.31 7.28
CA ILE A 81 7.94 -12.41 6.37
C ILE A 81 8.43 -11.85 5.03
N THR A 82 9.58 -12.35 4.56
CA THR A 82 10.07 -12.09 3.20
C THR A 82 9.44 -13.07 2.24
N ARG A 83 8.80 -12.55 1.18
CA ARG A 83 8.10 -13.37 0.19
C ARG A 83 8.34 -12.83 -1.22
N THR A 84 8.37 -13.77 -2.16
CA THR A 84 8.40 -13.47 -3.60
C THR A 84 6.98 -13.60 -4.18
N PHE A 85 6.52 -12.54 -4.84
CA PHE A 85 5.25 -12.47 -5.55
C PHE A 85 5.52 -12.52 -7.04
N ILE A 86 5.08 -13.59 -7.70
CA ILE A 86 5.29 -13.86 -9.13
C ILE A 86 4.01 -13.56 -9.90
N SER A 87 4.12 -13.17 -11.17
CA SER A 87 3.00 -12.86 -12.05
C SER A 87 2.19 -11.67 -11.53
N ILE A 88 2.82 -10.49 -11.55
CA ILE A 88 2.22 -9.24 -11.04
C ILE A 88 1.88 -8.27 -12.19
N LYS A 89 0.80 -7.50 -12.02
CA LYS A 89 0.42 -6.42 -12.94
C LYS A 89 0.35 -5.10 -12.19
N ARG A 90 0.85 -4.01 -12.78
CA ARG A 90 0.69 -2.66 -12.20
C ARG A 90 -0.79 -2.28 -12.22
N LEU A 91 -1.26 -1.71 -11.12
CA LEU A 91 -2.58 -1.11 -11.00
C LEU A 91 -2.44 0.41 -10.92
N ASP A 92 -3.28 1.12 -11.69
CA ASP A 92 -3.33 2.58 -11.68
C ASP A 92 -4.50 3.12 -10.83
N ASN A 93 -5.09 2.27 -9.96
CA ASN A 93 -6.17 2.66 -9.05
C ASN A 93 -5.68 2.87 -7.61
N ASN A 94 -6.51 3.55 -6.82
CA ASN A 94 -6.23 3.87 -5.42
C ASN A 94 -7.12 3.08 -4.44
N TRP A 95 -7.61 1.89 -4.80
CA TRP A 95 -8.54 1.11 -3.96
C TRP A 95 -7.93 0.61 -2.64
N TRP A 96 -6.60 0.68 -2.54
CA TRP A 96 -5.82 0.47 -1.32
C TRP A 96 -6.02 1.57 -0.29
N LYS A 97 -6.39 2.80 -0.71
CA LYS A 97 -6.75 3.86 0.23
C LYS A 97 -8.07 3.46 0.88
N LYS A 98 -8.06 3.23 2.19
CA LYS A 98 -9.29 3.15 2.98
C LYS A 98 -10.09 4.43 2.68
N GLU A 99 -11.19 4.35 1.92
CA GLU A 99 -12.12 5.49 1.91
C GLU A 99 -12.60 5.61 3.34
N LYS A 100 -12.76 6.85 3.80
CA LYS A 100 -13.68 7.12 4.90
C LYS A 100 -15.00 6.51 4.47
N SER A 101 -15.42 5.46 5.17
CA SER A 101 -16.64 4.72 4.92
C SER A 101 -17.79 5.69 4.65
N GLU A 102 -18.24 5.78 3.40
CA GLU A 102 -19.68 5.90 3.20
C GLU A 102 -20.20 4.49 3.45
N ASP A 103 -20.73 4.29 4.65
CA ASP A 103 -21.64 3.17 4.89
C ASP A 103 -22.61 3.18 3.72
N TYR A 104 -22.74 2.03 3.04
CA TYR A 104 -23.67 1.87 1.94
C TYR A 104 -25.07 2.27 2.42
N ILE A 105 -25.49 3.50 2.12
CA ILE A 105 -26.86 3.96 2.34
C ILE A 105 -27.67 3.23 1.28
N LYS A 106 -28.38 2.17 1.69
CA LYS A 106 -29.41 1.56 0.84
C LYS A 106 -30.29 2.70 0.31
N PRO A 107 -30.60 2.74 -1.00
CA PRO A 107 -31.68 3.60 -1.48
C PRO A 107 -32.92 3.26 -0.66
N LYS A 108 -33.54 4.25 -0.01
CA LYS A 108 -34.88 4.07 0.55
C LYS A 108 -35.81 3.80 -0.63
N GLU A 109 -36.49 2.66 -0.59
CA GLU A 109 -37.66 2.37 -1.43
C GLU A 109 -38.77 3.39 -1.19
#